data_AF-A0A3M7TJJ7-F1
#
_entry.id   AF-A0A3M7TJJ7-F1
#
_cell.length_a   1.000
_cell.length_b   1.000
_cell.length_c   1.000
_cell.angle_alpha   90.00
_cell.angle_beta   90.00
_cell.angle_gamma   90.00
#
_symmetry.space_group_name_H-M   'P 1'
#
loop_
_entity.id
_entity.type
_entity.pdbx_description
1 polymer ?
#
loop_
_entity_poly.entity_id
_entity_poly.type
_entity_poly.pdbx_seq_one_letter_code
_entity_poly.pdbx_strand_id
1 'polypeptide(L)'
;MDILMNEYNSNFNDLKRLIILMELVPDFSKSQFEILTEKILKLLESGAYSEKIKKIIENELIVNYGLYSDEFDAPAITNNIMKWWMDNNQKPLA
;
A
#
# COMPACT_ATOMS: atom_id res chain seq x y z
N MET A 1 -20.25 4.16 -14.87
CA MET A 1 -19.87 3.74 -13.50
C MET A 1 -18.81 2.65 -13.53
N ASP A 2 -18.70 1.85 -14.59
CA ASP A 2 -17.82 0.67 -14.62
C ASP A 2 -16.31 0.97 -14.72
N ILE A 3 -15.91 2.10 -15.32
CA ILE A 3 -14.48 2.41 -15.53
C ILE A 3 -13.76 2.73 -14.22
N LEU A 4 -14.34 3.59 -13.37
CA LEU A 4 -13.74 3.95 -12.08
C LEU A 4 -13.66 2.74 -11.13
N MET A 5 -14.68 1.88 -11.14
CA MET A 5 -14.66 0.64 -10.37
C MET A 5 -13.59 -0.33 -10.88
N ASN A 6 -13.38 -0.39 -12.20
CA ASN A 6 -12.34 -1.22 -12.81
C ASN A 6 -10.93 -0.68 -12.50
N GLU A 7 -10.72 0.64 -12.55
CA GLU A 7 -9.45 1.28 -12.17
C GLU A 7 -9.12 1.04 -10.69
N TYR A 8 -10.11 1.24 -9.79
CA TYR A 8 -9.94 0.95 -8.36
C TYR A 8 -9.56 -0.51 -8.12
N ASN A 9 -10.30 -1.46 -8.72
CA ASN A 9 -10.03 -2.89 -8.56
C ASN A 9 -8.66 -3.29 -9.13
N SER A 10 -8.24 -2.68 -10.25
CA SER A 10 -6.91 -2.92 -10.82
C SER A 10 -5.82 -2.42 -9.87
N ASN A 11 -5.91 -1.17 -9.44
CA ASN A 11 -4.98 -0.56 -8.51
C ASN A 11 -4.90 -1.32 -7.18
N PHE A 12 -6.03 -1.80 -6.68
CA PHE A 12 -6.08 -2.64 -5.48
C PHE A 12 -5.31 -3.94 -5.66
N ASN A 13 -5.53 -4.65 -6.76
CA ASN A 13 -4.85 -5.92 -7.02
C ASN A 13 -3.34 -5.74 -7.24
N ASP A 14 -2.94 -4.69 -7.94
CA ASP A 14 -1.53 -4.38 -8.19
C ASP A 14 -0.82 -3.94 -6.91
N LEU A 15 -1.44 -3.08 -6.11
CA LEU A 15 -0.91 -2.68 -4.81
C LEU A 15 -0.80 -3.88 -3.85
N LYS A 16 -1.82 -4.75 -3.80
CA LYS A 16 -1.77 -5.97 -2.97
C LYS A 16 -0.61 -6.86 -3.38
N ARG A 17 -0.41 -7.04 -4.69
CA ARG A 17 0.72 -7.81 -5.23
C ARG A 17 2.07 -7.19 -4.84
N LEU A 18 2.19 -5.86 -4.94
CA LEU A 18 3.39 -5.14 -4.53
C LEU A 18 3.70 -5.38 -3.05
N ILE A 19 2.71 -5.25 -2.16
CA ILE A 19 2.86 -5.46 -0.71
C ILE A 19 3.29 -6.90 -0.41
N ILE A 20 2.66 -7.89 -1.04
CA ILE A 20 3.02 -9.31 -0.85
C ILE A 20 4.48 -9.58 -1.26
N LEU A 21 4.93 -8.99 -2.36
CA LEU A 21 6.31 -9.15 -2.85
C LEU A 21 7.36 -8.49 -1.96
N MET A 22 6.96 -7.64 -1.01
CA MET A 22 7.89 -7.10 -0.01
C MET A 22 8.17 -8.10 1.13
N GLU A 23 7.46 -9.24 1.17
CA GLU A 23 7.67 -10.32 2.14
C GLU A 23 7.63 -9.84 3.61
N LEU A 24 6.76 -8.86 3.91
CA LEU A 24 6.66 -8.22 5.24
C LEU A 24 6.37 -9.23 6.36
N VAL A 25 5.57 -10.26 6.05
CA VAL A 25 5.31 -11.39 6.94
C VAL A 25 5.22 -12.67 6.09
N PRO A 26 6.26 -13.51 6.04
CA PRO A 26 6.35 -14.65 5.11
C PRO A 26 5.23 -15.68 5.23
N ASP A 27 4.70 -15.89 6.43
CA ASP A 27 3.66 -16.89 6.70
C ASP A 27 2.23 -16.38 6.49
N PHE A 28 2.06 -15.12 6.09
CA PHE A 28 0.73 -14.55 5.88
C PHE A 28 0.14 -14.94 4.53
N SER A 29 -1.10 -15.40 4.57
CA SER A 29 -1.96 -15.56 3.40
C SER A 29 -2.24 -14.21 2.72
N LYS A 30 -2.48 -14.25 1.41
CA LYS A 30 -2.73 -13.06 0.58
C LYS A 30 -3.90 -12.19 1.07
N SER A 31 -4.91 -12.80 1.69
CA SER A 31 -6.08 -12.08 2.22
C SER A 31 -5.74 -11.24 3.45
N GLN A 32 -4.70 -11.59 4.22
CA GLN A 32 -4.31 -10.82 5.41
C GLN A 32 -3.81 -9.41 5.05
N PHE A 33 -3.36 -9.20 3.82
CA PHE A 33 -2.92 -7.90 3.31
C PHE A 33 -4.04 -7.05 2.72
N GLU A 34 -5.29 -7.52 2.65
CA GLU A 34 -6.38 -6.79 2.01
C GLU A 34 -6.75 -5.50 2.76
N ILE A 35 -6.79 -5.54 4.08
CA ILE A 35 -7.10 -4.37 4.91
C ILE A 35 -6.00 -3.30 4.76
N LEU A 36 -4.73 -3.70 4.80
CA LEU A 36 -3.60 -2.79 4.59
C LEU A 36 -3.65 -2.18 3.18
N THR A 37 -3.91 -3.01 2.17
CA THR A 37 -4.06 -2.56 0.77
C THR A 37 -5.17 -1.53 0.64
N GLU A 38 -6.35 -1.80 1.20
CA GLU A 38 -7.49 -0.89 1.13
C GLU A 38 -7.20 0.45 1.83
N LYS A 39 -6.58 0.40 3.02
CA LYS A 39 -6.20 1.60 3.78
C LYS A 39 -5.22 2.48 2.99
N ILE A 40 -4.19 1.86 2.40
CA ILE A 40 -3.17 2.58 1.64
C ILE A 40 -3.76 3.16 0.35
N LEU A 41 -4.55 2.38 -0.40
CA LEU A 41 -5.15 2.85 -1.64
C LEU A 41 -6.05 4.07 -1.42
N LYS A 42 -6.90 4.06 -0.40
CA LYS A 42 -7.74 5.22 -0.04
C LYS A 42 -6.91 6.47 0.31
N LEU A 43 -5.75 6.28 0.95
CA LEU A 43 -4.84 7.39 1.24
C LEU A 43 -4.19 7.95 -0.03
N LEU A 44 -3.77 7.08 -0.95
CA LEU A 44 -3.21 7.48 -2.23
C LEU A 44 -4.22 8.25 -3.08
N GLU A 45 -5.45 7.75 -3.20
CA GLU A 45 -6.54 8.41 -3.95
C GLU A 45 -6.94 9.76 -3.35
N SER A 46 -6.86 9.91 -2.03
CA SER A 46 -7.12 11.18 -1.35
C SER A 46 -5.96 12.18 -1.41
N GLY A 47 -4.83 11.82 -2.05
CA GLY A 47 -3.65 12.68 -2.13
C GLY A 47 -2.92 12.85 -0.80
N ALA A 48 -2.97 11.84 0.08
CA ALA A 48 -2.27 11.88 1.36
C ALA A 48 -0.76 12.01 1.18
N TYR A 49 -0.12 12.82 2.05
CA TYR A 49 1.33 12.94 2.07
C TYR A 49 1.99 11.63 2.52
N SER A 50 3.20 11.36 1.99
CA SER A 50 4.02 10.18 2.29
C SER A 50 4.12 9.87 3.79
N GLU A 51 4.34 10.88 4.63
CA GLU A 51 4.44 10.70 6.08
C GLU A 51 3.16 10.12 6.73
N LYS A 52 1.98 10.46 6.19
CA LYS A 52 0.71 9.89 6.67
C LYS A 52 0.57 8.42 6.28
N ILE A 53 1.00 8.08 5.06
CA ILE A 53 0.98 6.70 4.55
C ILE A 53 1.96 5.84 5.38
N LYS A 54 3.18 6.35 5.61
CA LYS A 54 4.18 5.71 6.47
C LYS A 54 3.63 5.37 7.85
N LYS A 55 3.02 6.34 8.54
CA LYS A 55 2.44 6.12 9.88
C LYS A 55 1.37 5.03 9.89
N ILE A 56 0.55 4.96 8.84
CA ILE A 56 -0.49 3.94 8.73
C ILE A 56 0.12 2.56 8.48
N ILE A 57 1.16 2.47 7.64
CA ILE A 57 1.93 1.24 7.42
C ILE A 57 2.55 0.77 8.75
N GLU A 58 3.30 1.64 9.42
CA GLU A 58 3.94 1.33 10.72
C GLU A 58 2.92 0.82 11.74
N ASN A 59 1.81 1.54 11.89
CA ASN A 59 0.78 1.18 12.85
C ASN A 59 0.09 -0.14 12.50
N GLU A 60 -0.17 -0.42 11.22
CA GLU A 60 -0.79 -1.68 10.81
C GLU A 60 0.15 -2.87 11.07
N LEU A 61 1.42 -2.71 10.68
CA LEU A 61 2.44 -3.74 10.84
C LEU A 61 2.69 -4.07 12.31
N ILE A 62 2.72 -3.07 13.17
CA ILE A 62 2.93 -3.26 14.62
C ILE A 62 1.67 -3.80 15.29
N VAL A 63 0.55 -3.09 15.17
CA VAL A 63 -0.65 -3.36 15.97
C VAL A 63 -1.41 -4.57 15.46
N ASN A 64 -1.54 -4.72 14.15
CA ASN A 64 -2.39 -5.74 13.55
C ASN A 64 -1.59 -6.96 13.10
N TYR A 65 -0.33 -6.78 12.67
CA TYR A 65 0.49 -7.91 12.22
C TYR A 65 1.50 -8.38 13.27
N GLY A 66 1.68 -7.63 14.36
CA GLY A 66 2.48 -8.05 15.51
C GLY A 66 4.00 -7.91 15.31
N LEU A 67 4.44 -7.13 14.32
CA LEU A 67 5.86 -6.86 14.08
C LEU A 67 6.41 -5.84 15.09
N TYR A 68 7.67 -5.97 15.44
CA TYR A 68 8.44 -4.93 16.11
C TYR A 68 8.96 -3.90 15.11
N SER A 69 9.19 -2.66 15.57
CA SER A 69 9.59 -1.55 14.70
C SER A 69 10.93 -1.74 13.98
N ASP A 70 11.76 -2.67 14.46
CA ASP A 70 13.05 -3.04 13.89
C ASP A 70 12.98 -4.23 12.92
N GLU A 71 11.83 -4.89 12.77
CA GLU A 71 11.62 -6.00 11.84
C GLU A 71 11.26 -5.53 10.41
N PHE A 72 11.03 -4.23 10.21
CA PHE A 72 10.67 -3.68 8.91
C PHE A 72 11.19 -2.25 8.71
N ASP A 73 11.43 -1.87 7.45
CA ASP A 73 11.83 -0.51 7.06
C ASP A 73 10.61 0.25 6.51
N ALA A 74 9.89 0.94 7.40
CA ALA A 74 8.71 1.69 7.00
C ALA A 74 8.97 2.81 5.98
N PRO A 75 10.07 3.59 6.09
CA PRO A 75 10.49 4.50 5.03
C PRO A 75 10.65 3.81 3.66
N ALA A 76 11.35 2.68 3.58
CA ALA A 76 11.56 1.96 2.32
C ALA A 76 10.24 1.44 1.74
N ILE A 77 9.38 0.84 2.56
CA ILE A 77 8.07 0.34 2.15
C ILE A 77 7.22 1.50 1.60
N THR A 78 7.19 2.63 2.31
CA THR A 78 6.43 3.81 1.90
C THR A 78 6.94 4.36 0.58
N ASN A 79 8.26 4.46 0.41
CA ASN A 79 8.86 4.96 -0.82
C ASN A 79 8.53 4.05 -2.02
N ASN A 80 8.54 2.73 -1.84
CA ASN A 80 8.19 1.78 -2.89
C ASN A 80 6.72 1.94 -3.32
N ILE A 81 5.81 2.10 -2.36
CA ILE A 81 4.38 2.31 -2.62
C ILE A 81 4.14 3.65 -3.32
N MET A 82 4.77 4.72 -2.84
CA MET A 82 4.64 6.05 -3.44
C MET A 82 5.18 6.08 -4.87
N LYS A 83 6.33 5.44 -5.11
CA LYS A 83 6.90 5.30 -6.45
C LYS A 83 5.95 4.54 -7.37
N TRP A 84 5.45 3.38 -6.94
CA TRP A 84 4.47 2.61 -7.70
C TRP A 84 3.23 3.46 -8.04
N TRP A 85 2.71 4.23 -7.10
CA TRP A 85 1.57 5.10 -7.33
C TRP A 85 1.86 6.17 -8.38
N MET A 86 3.02 6.84 -8.29
CA MET A 86 3.43 7.84 -9.26
C MET A 86 3.58 7.24 -10.67
N ASP A 87 4.21 6.07 -10.77
CA ASP A 87 4.46 5.40 -12.06
C ASP A 87 3.17 4.94 -12.75
N ASN A 88 2.12 4.60 -11.99
CA ASN A 88 0.87 4.03 -12.55
C ASN A 88 -0.30 5.02 -12.62
N ASN A 89 -0.30 6.09 -11.81
CA ASN A 89 -1.49 6.95 -11.64
C ASN A 89 -1.22 8.45 -11.85
N GLN A 90 0.03 8.88 -12.07
CA GLN A 90 0.25 10.19 -12.66
C GLN A 90 0.07 10.09 -14.17
N LYS A 91 -1.10 10.54 -14.66
CA LYS A 91 -1.24 10.86 -16.08
C LYS A 91 -0.16 11.89 -16.43
N PRO A 92 0.60 11.73 -17.53
CA PRO A 92 1.43 12.82 -18.03
C PRO A 92 0.52 14.04 -18.19
N LEU A 93 0.99 15.19 -17.72
CA LEU A 93 0.41 16.48 -18.08
C LEU A 93 0.47 16.59 -19.62
N ALA A 94 -0.63 16.27 -20.28
CA ALA A 94 -0.85 16.44 -21.71
C ALA A 94 -2.02 17.40 -21.90
#